data_AF-A0A843YW56-F1
#
_entry.id   AF-A0A843YW56-F1
#
_cell.length_a   1.000
_cell.length_b   1.000
_cell.length_c   1.000
_cell.angle_alpha   90.00
_cell.angle_beta   90.00
_cell.angle_gamma   90.00
#
_symmetry.space_group_name_H-M   'P 1'
#
loop_
_entity.id
_entity.type
_entity.pdbx_description
1 polymer ?
#
loop_
_entity_poly.entity_id
_entity_poly.type
_entity_poly.pdbx_seq_one_letter_code
_entity_poly.pdbx_strand_id
1 'polypeptide(L)'
;MIKIKEAAVDSVQRAREMISRGANRIELNSRLDLGGITPDTKKIIDTLAIANELPVVIMVRPRGGDFEYSSSEVEQMLDTMQIIADVGGEIVTFGAVSADELDFDSMSILIGCAHKLHLQVVMHMAFDQIANHKQQNAMNWLSDHGVKRILTHGGPLSVPIMQSLPHLQTLVNSAPANLTILPGGGVTKMNAEAIANILGVNEVHGTQIV
;
A
#
# COMPACT_ATOMS: atom_id res chain seq x y z
N MET A 1 -9.99 -13.57 -13.39
CA MET A 1 -10.73 -13.53 -12.11
C MET A 1 -9.83 -12.97 -11.04
N ILE A 2 -10.29 -11.92 -10.36
CA ILE A 2 -9.59 -11.30 -9.25
C ILE A 2 -9.48 -12.29 -8.09
N LYS A 3 -8.27 -12.49 -7.59
CA LYS A 3 -8.00 -13.30 -6.40
C LYS A 3 -8.09 -12.46 -5.13
N ILE A 4 -7.53 -11.24 -5.16
CA ILE A 4 -7.55 -10.35 -4.00
C ILE A 4 -8.28 -9.03 -4.29
N LYS A 5 -9.25 -8.72 -3.43
CA LYS A 5 -9.92 -7.43 -3.32
C LYS A 5 -9.52 -6.83 -1.98
N GLU A 6 -8.49 -5.97 -2.01
CA GLU A 6 -8.01 -5.26 -0.84
C GLU A 6 -8.89 -4.03 -0.59
N ALA A 7 -9.54 -4.00 0.58
CA ALA A 7 -10.37 -2.87 0.96
C ALA A 7 -9.58 -1.90 1.86
N ALA A 8 -9.44 -0.65 1.40
CA ALA A 8 -8.95 0.45 2.23
C ALA A 8 -10.04 0.92 3.18
N VAL A 9 -9.74 0.94 4.48
CA VAL A 9 -10.68 1.29 5.55
C VAL A 9 -10.00 2.14 6.63
N ASP A 10 -10.78 2.95 7.33
CA ASP A 10 -10.30 3.85 8.40
C ASP A 10 -10.85 3.53 9.79
N SER A 11 -11.67 2.49 9.90
CA SER A 11 -12.34 2.07 11.13
C SER A 11 -12.60 0.56 11.17
N VAL A 12 -12.62 0.01 12.39
CA VAL A 12 -12.93 -1.40 12.66
C VAL A 12 -14.32 -1.78 12.13
N GLN A 13 -15.28 -0.87 12.25
CA GLN A 13 -16.63 -1.10 11.74
C GLN A 13 -16.63 -1.23 10.22
N ARG A 14 -15.90 -0.35 9.52
CA ARG A 14 -15.78 -0.43 8.07
C ARG A 14 -15.03 -1.68 7.60
N ALA A 15 -13.98 -2.09 8.33
CA ALA A 15 -13.29 -3.35 8.09
C ALA A 15 -14.27 -4.54 8.17
N ARG A 16 -15.08 -4.62 9.24
CA ARG A 16 -16.10 -5.68 9.41
C ARG A 16 -17.10 -5.70 8.25
N GLU A 17 -17.59 -4.54 7.84
CA GLU A 17 -18.49 -4.41 6.70
C GLU A 17 -17.87 -4.94 5.41
N MET A 18 -16.64 -4.53 5.10
CA MET A 18 -15.94 -4.95 3.87
C MET A 18 -15.67 -6.45 3.85
N ILE A 19 -15.24 -7.02 4.98
CA ILE A 19 -15.04 -8.47 5.12
C ILE A 19 -16.35 -9.21 4.83
N SER A 20 -17.46 -8.82 5.46
CA SER A 20 -18.77 -9.45 5.25
C SER A 20 -19.29 -9.34 3.81
N ARG A 21 -18.81 -8.35 3.05
CA ARG A 21 -19.14 -8.14 1.62
C ARG A 21 -18.20 -8.87 0.68
N GLY A 22 -17.18 -9.57 1.20
CA GLY A 22 -16.27 -10.41 0.44
C GLY A 22 -14.93 -9.76 0.11
N ALA A 23 -14.52 -8.70 0.80
CA ALA A 23 -13.12 -8.27 0.77
C ALA A 23 -12.28 -9.34 1.47
N ASN A 24 -11.14 -9.69 0.88
CA ASN A 24 -10.28 -10.77 1.35
C ASN A 24 -8.86 -10.31 1.69
N ARG A 25 -8.68 -8.98 1.78
CA ARG A 25 -7.56 -8.33 2.45
C ARG A 25 -8.01 -6.93 2.89
N ILE A 26 -7.48 -6.46 4.01
CA ILE A 26 -7.76 -5.11 4.51
C ILE A 26 -6.48 -4.28 4.45
N GLU A 27 -6.58 -3.03 4.00
CA GLU A 27 -5.58 -2.00 4.31
C GLU A 27 -6.16 -1.06 5.37
N LEU A 28 -5.62 -1.15 6.59
CA LEU A 28 -6.05 -0.36 7.72
C LEU A 28 -5.30 0.97 7.79
N ASN A 29 -6.07 2.04 7.77
CA ASN A 29 -5.61 3.41 7.84
C ASN A 29 -6.26 4.16 9.01
N SER A 30 -5.77 5.37 9.25
CA SER A 30 -6.54 6.47 9.81
C SER A 30 -6.65 7.59 8.78
N ARG A 31 -7.66 8.45 8.88
CA ARG A 31 -7.82 9.67 8.06
C ARG A 31 -7.58 9.43 6.56
N LEU A 32 -8.45 8.63 5.94
CA LEU A 32 -8.42 8.42 4.48
C LEU A 32 -8.60 9.73 3.70
N ASP A 33 -9.20 10.76 4.30
CA ASP A 33 -9.27 12.12 3.78
C ASP A 33 -7.90 12.79 3.57
N LEU A 34 -6.85 12.30 4.25
CA LEU A 34 -5.45 12.71 4.08
C LEU A 34 -4.65 11.72 3.23
N GLY A 35 -5.32 10.78 2.56
CA GLY A 35 -4.69 9.69 1.82
C GLY A 35 -4.20 8.54 2.71
N GLY A 36 -4.65 8.47 3.97
CA GLY A 36 -4.24 7.45 4.93
C GLY A 36 -3.01 7.86 5.75
N ILE A 37 -3.12 7.76 7.07
CA ILE A 37 -2.03 7.90 8.04
C ILE A 37 -2.07 6.73 9.02
N THR A 38 -1.03 6.59 9.85
CA THR A 38 -0.93 5.52 10.85
C THR A 38 -2.18 5.47 11.76
N PRO A 39 -2.88 4.31 11.87
CA PRO A 39 -3.94 4.10 12.84
C PRO A 39 -3.41 3.96 14.26
N ASP A 40 -4.22 4.32 15.26
CA ASP A 40 -3.87 4.09 16.66
C ASP A 40 -3.80 2.59 16.98
N THR A 41 -3.02 2.25 18.01
CA THR A 41 -2.76 0.86 18.42
C THR A 41 -4.03 0.09 18.75
N LYS A 42 -5.04 0.74 19.35
CA LYS A 42 -6.30 0.08 19.71
C LYS A 42 -7.07 -0.32 18.45
N LYS A 43 -7.13 0.56 17.46
CA LYS A 43 -7.74 0.28 16.15
C LYS A 43 -7.02 -0.85 15.42
N ILE A 44 -5.69 -0.92 15.50
CA ILE A 44 -4.91 -2.03 14.94
C ILE A 44 -5.32 -3.35 15.59
N ILE A 45 -5.25 -3.44 16.92
CA ILE A 45 -5.62 -4.65 17.70
C ILE A 45 -7.03 -5.11 17.36
N ASP A 46 -7.99 -4.18 17.37
CA ASP A 46 -9.40 -4.51 17.12
C ASP A 46 -9.65 -4.96 15.68
N THR A 47 -8.91 -4.42 14.71
CA THR A 47 -9.00 -4.83 13.31
C THR A 47 -8.39 -6.22 13.10
N LEU A 48 -7.21 -6.48 13.68
CA LEU A 48 -6.57 -7.80 13.63
C LEU A 48 -7.49 -8.87 14.24
N ALA A 49 -8.14 -8.58 15.37
CA ALA A 49 -9.05 -9.51 16.03
C ALA A 49 -10.27 -9.89 15.18
N ILE A 50 -10.82 -8.97 14.38
CA ILE A 50 -11.99 -9.26 13.54
C ILE A 50 -11.63 -9.81 12.16
N ALA A 51 -10.39 -9.66 11.71
CA ALA A 51 -9.96 -10.08 10.38
C ALA A 51 -9.94 -11.61 10.24
N ASN A 52 -9.85 -12.36 11.36
CA ASN A 52 -10.00 -13.81 11.44
C ASN A 52 -9.30 -14.55 10.28
N GLU A 53 -7.97 -14.45 10.25
CA GLU A 53 -7.03 -14.98 9.23
C GLU A 53 -6.92 -14.18 7.92
N LEU A 54 -7.79 -13.19 7.66
CA LEU A 54 -7.58 -12.30 6.53
C LEU A 54 -6.35 -11.42 6.76
N PRO A 55 -5.47 -11.25 5.76
CA PRO A 55 -4.31 -10.38 5.91
C PRO A 55 -4.74 -8.92 6.13
N VAL A 56 -4.03 -8.24 7.03
CA VAL A 56 -4.21 -6.81 7.32
C VAL A 56 -2.91 -6.09 7.01
N VAL A 57 -2.95 -5.21 6.02
CA VAL A 57 -1.88 -4.26 5.69
C VAL A 57 -2.08 -3.03 6.56
N ILE A 58 -1.10 -2.67 7.38
CA ILE A 58 -1.21 -1.56 8.32
C ILE A 58 -0.39 -0.37 7.82
N MET A 59 -1.04 0.78 7.68
CA MET A 59 -0.40 2.03 7.28
C MET A 59 0.65 2.48 8.30
N VAL A 60 1.86 2.78 7.81
CA VAL A 60 2.94 3.42 8.57
C VAL A 60 3.26 4.73 7.87
N ARG A 61 2.57 5.79 8.27
CA ARG A 61 2.71 7.13 7.70
C ARG A 61 2.37 8.18 8.77
N PRO A 62 3.36 8.95 9.28
CA PRO A 62 3.20 9.76 10.48
C PRO A 62 2.28 10.97 10.27
N ARG A 63 2.15 11.45 9.02
CA ARG A 63 1.32 12.61 8.64
C ARG A 63 0.82 12.52 7.20
N GLY A 64 -0.19 13.33 6.88
CA GLY A 64 -0.57 13.61 5.49
C GLY A 64 0.41 14.56 4.80
N GLY A 65 0.14 14.87 3.53
CA GLY A 65 0.99 15.73 2.70
C GLY A 65 1.98 14.93 1.85
N ASP A 66 3.21 15.42 1.75
CA ASP A 66 4.30 14.78 1.02
C ASP A 66 4.79 13.46 1.69
N PHE A 67 5.82 12.87 1.09
CA PHE A 67 6.47 11.63 1.52
C PHE A 67 7.98 11.83 1.76
N GLU A 68 8.40 13.08 1.95
CA GLU A 68 9.77 13.43 2.31
C GLU A 68 9.83 13.58 3.82
N TYR A 69 10.46 12.62 4.49
CA TYR A 69 10.44 12.53 5.94
C TYR A 69 11.74 13.07 6.55
N SER A 70 11.59 13.86 7.61
CA SER A 70 12.70 14.20 8.49
C SER A 70 13.19 12.97 9.26
N SER A 71 14.41 13.03 9.80
CA SER A 71 14.96 11.93 10.62
C SER A 71 14.06 11.58 11.81
N SER A 72 13.44 12.57 12.46
CA SER A 72 12.49 12.33 13.56
C SER A 72 11.20 11.63 13.11
N GLU A 73 10.75 11.88 11.88
CA GLU A 73 9.57 11.21 11.33
C GLU A 73 9.89 9.76 10.94
N VAL A 74 11.09 9.51 10.42
CA VAL A 74 11.58 8.15 10.19
C VAL A 74 11.68 7.39 11.52
N GLU A 75 12.22 7.99 12.58
CA GLU A 75 12.24 7.38 13.93
C GLU A 75 10.84 7.03 14.42
N GLN A 76 9.86 7.94 14.26
CA GLN A 76 8.47 7.65 14.61
C GLN A 76 7.89 6.47 13.81
N MET A 77 8.24 6.32 12.54
CA MET A 77 7.82 5.20 11.70
C MET A 77 8.44 3.87 12.18
N LEU A 78 9.71 3.90 12.62
CA LEU A 78 10.38 2.73 13.21
C LEU A 78 9.67 2.27 14.49
N ASP A 79 9.40 3.19 15.41
CA ASP A 79 8.67 2.90 16.65
C ASP A 79 7.26 2.35 16.36
N THR A 80 6.59 2.92 15.35
CA THR A 80 5.28 2.44 14.90
C THR A 80 5.35 0.98 14.41
N MET A 81 6.37 0.61 13.63
CA MET A 81 6.53 -0.77 13.17
C MET A 81 6.80 -1.74 14.33
N GLN A 82 7.57 -1.33 15.33
CA GLN A 82 7.77 -2.14 16.53
C GLN A 82 6.43 -2.42 17.23
N ILE A 83 5.61 -1.38 17.44
CA ILE A 83 4.28 -1.52 18.05
C ILE A 83 3.40 -2.46 17.22
N ILE A 84 3.40 -2.31 15.89
CA ILE A 84 2.63 -3.18 14.98
C ILE A 84 3.05 -4.63 15.13
N ALA A 85 4.36 -4.91 15.15
CA ALA A 85 4.88 -6.27 15.33
C ALA A 85 4.50 -6.84 16.71
N ASP A 86 4.61 -6.03 17.78
CA ASP A 86 4.30 -6.45 19.16
C ASP A 86 2.83 -6.83 19.34
N VAL A 87 1.91 -6.21 18.58
CA VAL A 87 0.48 -6.54 18.60
C VAL A 87 0.08 -7.60 17.56
N GLY A 88 1.04 -8.22 16.88
CA GLY A 88 0.82 -9.32 15.95
C GLY A 88 0.47 -8.91 14.51
N GLY A 89 0.77 -7.68 14.11
CA GLY A 89 0.69 -7.28 12.71
C GLY A 89 1.80 -7.94 11.87
N GLU A 90 1.49 -8.27 10.63
CA GLU A 90 2.41 -9.02 9.74
C GLU A 90 2.78 -8.26 8.45
N ILE A 91 1.95 -7.29 8.05
CA ILE A 91 2.12 -6.57 6.79
C ILE A 91 1.99 -5.08 7.05
N VAL A 92 2.97 -4.31 6.59
CA VAL A 92 3.01 -2.86 6.72
C VAL A 92 3.10 -2.21 5.34
N THR A 93 2.57 -1.00 5.24
CA THR A 93 2.73 -0.19 4.04
C THR A 93 3.26 1.20 4.36
N PHE A 94 4.25 1.63 3.58
CA PHE A 94 4.91 2.92 3.68
C PHE A 94 5.65 3.22 2.37
N GLY A 95 6.20 4.43 2.25
CA GLY A 95 7.05 4.81 1.14
C GLY A 95 7.62 6.20 1.35
N ALA A 96 8.93 6.36 1.12
CA ALA A 96 9.62 7.64 1.21
C ALA A 96 10.07 8.08 -0.19
N VAL A 97 9.78 9.33 -0.54
CA VAL A 97 10.10 9.93 -1.84
C VAL A 97 10.60 11.35 -1.60
N SER A 98 11.72 11.70 -2.21
CA SER A 98 12.29 13.04 -2.21
C SER A 98 12.70 13.42 -3.63
N ALA A 99 12.47 14.68 -4.03
CA ALA A 99 12.81 15.19 -5.36
C ALA A 99 12.36 14.28 -6.53
N ASP A 100 11.09 13.84 -6.48
CA ASP A 100 10.45 12.94 -7.45
C ASP A 100 11.19 11.61 -7.66
N GLU A 101 11.91 11.12 -6.64
CA GLU A 101 12.66 9.87 -6.64
C GLU A 101 12.45 9.09 -5.35
N LEU A 102 12.61 7.76 -5.41
CA LEU A 102 12.61 6.95 -4.21
C LEU A 102 13.74 7.44 -3.27
N ASP A 103 13.41 7.74 -2.03
CA ASP A 103 14.42 8.04 -1.03
C ASP A 103 15.04 6.71 -0.56
N PHE A 104 16.12 6.32 -1.24
CA PHE A 104 16.81 5.05 -1.00
C PHE A 104 17.35 4.95 0.44
N ASP A 105 17.76 6.05 1.05
CA ASP A 105 18.33 6.05 2.40
C ASP A 105 17.23 5.78 3.43
N SER A 106 16.14 6.56 3.41
CA SER A 106 14.99 6.33 4.30
C SER A 106 14.36 4.96 4.07
N MET A 107 14.18 4.55 2.80
CA MET A 107 13.61 3.25 2.48
C MET A 107 14.50 2.09 2.97
N SER A 108 15.83 2.20 2.87
CA SER A 108 16.75 1.18 3.38
C SER A 108 16.61 0.98 4.89
N ILE A 109 16.50 2.08 5.64
CA ILE A 109 16.31 2.07 7.09
C ILE A 109 14.98 1.40 7.46
N LEU A 110 13.89 1.83 6.84
CA LEU A 110 12.54 1.34 7.12
C LEU A 110 12.38 -0.14 6.76
N ILE A 111 12.83 -0.55 5.57
CA ILE A 111 12.79 -1.95 5.14
C ILE A 111 13.68 -2.81 6.04
N GLY A 112 14.87 -2.34 6.41
CA GLY A 112 15.77 -3.04 7.33
C GLY A 112 15.12 -3.30 8.70
N CYS A 113 14.34 -2.35 9.21
CA CYS A 113 13.54 -2.53 10.42
C CYS A 113 12.41 -3.56 10.22
N ALA A 114 11.62 -3.42 9.16
CA ALA A 114 10.55 -4.35 8.84
C ALA A 114 11.06 -5.80 8.76
N HIS A 115 12.21 -6.04 8.12
CA HIS A 115 12.83 -7.36 8.05
C HIS A 115 13.26 -7.92 9.42
N LYS A 116 13.84 -7.08 10.30
CA LYS A 116 14.19 -7.49 11.67
C LYS A 116 12.95 -7.88 12.49
N LEU A 117 11.81 -7.27 12.19
CA LEU A 117 10.53 -7.52 12.82
C LEU A 117 9.69 -8.58 12.10
N HIS A 118 10.24 -9.22 11.05
CA HIS A 118 9.55 -10.20 10.21
C HIS A 118 8.25 -9.69 9.56
N LEU A 119 8.18 -8.38 9.27
CA LEU A 119 7.06 -7.73 8.60
C LEU A 119 7.24 -7.77 7.07
N GLN A 120 6.17 -8.07 6.35
CA GLN A 120 6.12 -7.89 4.89
C GLN A 120 5.86 -6.42 4.54
N VAL A 121 6.54 -5.93 3.51
CA VAL A 121 6.46 -4.52 3.09
C VAL A 121 5.69 -4.36 1.79
N VAL A 122 4.79 -3.37 1.77
CA VAL A 122 4.09 -2.86 0.59
C VAL A 122 4.47 -1.40 0.38
N MET A 123 4.93 -1.03 -0.82
CA MET A 123 5.12 0.37 -1.20
C MET A 123 3.75 0.98 -1.52
N HIS A 124 3.32 1.99 -0.76
CA HIS A 124 2.04 2.67 -1.02
C HIS A 124 2.13 3.69 -2.18
N MET A 125 1.06 4.46 -2.41
CA MET A 125 0.92 5.44 -3.50
C MET A 125 1.96 6.58 -3.54
N ALA A 126 2.89 6.69 -2.58
CA ALA A 126 4.09 7.51 -2.78
C ALA A 126 4.84 7.14 -4.07
N PHE A 127 4.72 5.89 -4.55
CA PHE A 127 5.28 5.49 -5.83
C PHE A 127 4.81 6.36 -7.00
N ASP A 128 3.57 6.87 -6.96
CA ASP A 128 3.03 7.76 -7.99
C ASP A 128 3.67 9.15 -8.00
N GLN A 129 4.43 9.52 -6.95
CA GLN A 129 5.22 10.76 -6.89
C GLN A 129 6.63 10.59 -7.51
N ILE A 130 7.04 9.36 -7.81
CA ILE A 130 8.32 9.11 -8.50
C ILE A 130 8.13 9.44 -9.98
N ALA A 131 9.04 10.24 -10.54
CA ALA A 131 9.02 10.58 -11.96
C ALA A 131 9.02 9.32 -12.84
N ASN A 132 8.16 9.26 -13.87
CA ASN A 132 7.95 8.05 -14.68
C ASN A 132 9.23 7.38 -15.19
N HIS A 133 10.24 8.17 -15.60
CA HIS A 133 11.52 7.65 -16.10
C HIS A 133 12.40 7.02 -15.01
N LYS A 134 12.13 7.30 -13.73
CA LYS A 134 12.82 6.74 -12.56
C LYS A 134 12.09 5.52 -11.96
N GLN A 135 10.81 5.35 -12.26
CA GLN A 135 9.98 4.29 -11.66
C GLN A 135 10.51 2.88 -11.93
N GLN A 136 11.08 2.59 -13.10
CA GLN A 136 11.67 1.27 -13.36
C GLN A 136 12.84 0.96 -12.42
N ASN A 137 13.71 1.94 -12.16
CA ASN A 137 14.82 1.77 -11.24
C ASN A 137 14.30 1.53 -9.81
N ALA A 138 13.30 2.31 -9.38
CA ALA A 138 12.63 2.13 -8.10
C ALA A 138 12.00 0.73 -7.96
N MET A 139 11.30 0.22 -8.98
CA MET A 139 10.71 -1.12 -8.93
C MET A 139 11.77 -2.22 -8.77
N ASN A 140 12.87 -2.12 -9.54
CA ASN A 140 13.97 -3.09 -9.43
C ASN A 140 14.56 -3.07 -8.02
N TRP A 141 14.87 -1.87 -7.51
CA TRP A 141 15.44 -1.71 -6.18
C TRP A 141 14.48 -2.22 -5.09
N LEU A 142 13.20 -1.85 -5.13
CA LEU A 142 12.18 -2.30 -4.18
C LEU A 142 12.06 -3.83 -4.17
N SER A 143 12.04 -4.45 -5.35
CA SER A 143 12.03 -5.91 -5.49
C SER A 143 13.27 -6.56 -4.86
N ASP A 144 14.46 -6.04 -5.15
CA ASP A 144 15.73 -6.55 -4.60
C ASP A 144 15.81 -6.40 -3.07
N HIS A 145 15.11 -5.41 -2.52
CA HIS A 145 14.98 -5.18 -1.08
C HIS A 145 13.76 -5.88 -0.47
N GLY A 146 13.12 -6.80 -1.18
CA GLY A 146 12.12 -7.71 -0.62
C GLY A 146 10.70 -7.13 -0.50
N VAL A 147 10.44 -5.93 -1.03
CA VAL A 147 9.09 -5.36 -1.11
C VAL A 147 8.21 -6.26 -1.99
N LYS A 148 7.02 -6.58 -1.51
CA LYS A 148 6.14 -7.58 -2.16
C LYS A 148 5.17 -6.97 -3.15
N ARG A 149 4.72 -5.74 -2.87
CA ARG A 149 3.70 -5.06 -3.67
C ARG A 149 4.00 -3.57 -3.81
N ILE A 150 3.56 -3.01 -4.92
CA ILE A 150 3.48 -1.56 -5.13
C ILE A 150 2.01 -1.21 -5.40
N LEU A 151 1.41 -0.42 -4.50
CA LEU A 151 0.12 0.21 -4.71
C LEU A 151 0.32 1.49 -5.53
N THR A 152 -0.34 1.55 -6.69
CA THR A 152 -0.16 2.66 -7.63
C THR A 152 -1.45 2.96 -8.38
N HIS A 153 -1.72 4.25 -8.59
CA HIS A 153 -2.73 4.73 -9.52
C HIS A 153 -2.21 4.76 -10.97
N GLY A 154 -0.89 4.79 -11.15
CA GLY A 154 -0.22 4.91 -12.45
C GLY A 154 -0.24 6.33 -12.99
N GLY A 155 -0.43 7.33 -12.13
CA GLY A 155 -0.57 8.73 -12.48
C GLY A 155 -1.15 9.55 -11.33
N PRO A 156 -1.49 10.84 -11.57
CA PRO A 156 -2.07 11.68 -10.53
C PRO A 156 -3.50 11.25 -10.18
N LEU A 157 -3.85 11.23 -8.89
CA LEU A 157 -5.20 10.88 -8.40
C LEU A 157 -6.31 11.84 -8.87
N SER A 158 -5.97 12.97 -9.48
CA SER A 158 -6.92 13.93 -10.04
C SER A 158 -7.60 13.44 -11.32
N VAL A 159 -7.08 12.37 -11.97
CA VAL A 159 -7.70 11.75 -13.14
C VAL A 159 -8.33 10.39 -12.80
N PRO A 160 -9.34 9.94 -13.56
CA PRO A 160 -9.86 8.58 -13.39
C PRO A 160 -8.80 7.53 -13.73
N ILE A 161 -8.75 6.43 -12.96
CA ILE A 161 -7.75 5.36 -13.15
C ILE A 161 -7.78 4.73 -14.55
N MET A 162 -8.92 4.78 -15.24
CA MET A 162 -9.06 4.31 -16.62
C MET A 162 -8.10 5.02 -17.58
N GLN A 163 -7.74 6.29 -17.30
CA GLN A 163 -6.78 7.05 -18.09
C GLN A 163 -5.32 6.65 -17.80
N SER A 164 -5.07 6.06 -16.63
CA SER A 164 -3.75 5.61 -16.19
C SER A 164 -3.42 4.18 -16.64
N LEU A 165 -4.39 3.46 -17.23
CA LEU A 165 -4.20 2.07 -17.68
C LEU A 165 -3.01 1.84 -18.62
N PRO A 166 -2.70 2.70 -19.60
CA PRO A 166 -1.52 2.50 -20.45
C PRO A 166 -0.21 2.51 -19.66
N HIS A 167 -0.09 3.40 -18.67
CA HIS A 167 1.08 3.47 -17.81
C HIS A 167 1.13 2.30 -16.83
N LEU A 168 0.00 1.97 -16.19
CA LEU A 168 -0.13 0.77 -15.34
C LEU A 168 0.25 -0.51 -16.10
N GLN A 169 -0.16 -0.65 -17.36
CA GLN A 169 0.21 -1.81 -18.19
C GLN A 169 1.72 -1.87 -18.40
N THR A 170 2.37 -0.73 -18.60
CA THR A 170 3.83 -0.66 -18.71
C THR A 170 4.49 -1.15 -17.43
N LEU A 171 4.03 -0.66 -16.26
CA LEU A 171 4.53 -1.07 -14.96
C LEU A 171 4.32 -2.57 -14.69
N VAL A 172 3.13 -3.11 -15.01
CA VAL A 172 2.83 -4.54 -14.84
C VAL A 172 3.74 -5.39 -15.71
N ASN A 173 3.95 -5.01 -16.97
CA ASN A 173 4.77 -5.77 -17.92
C ASN A 173 6.26 -5.75 -17.56
N SER A 174 6.74 -4.70 -16.89
CA SER A 174 8.14 -4.52 -16.54
C SER A 174 8.45 -4.76 -15.06
N ALA A 175 7.46 -5.16 -14.27
CA ALA A 175 7.64 -5.52 -12.87
C ALA A 175 8.54 -6.77 -12.73
N PRO A 176 9.51 -6.77 -11.81
CA PRO A 176 10.27 -7.96 -11.45
C PRO A 176 9.36 -9.12 -11.01
N ALA A 177 9.78 -10.36 -11.23
CA ALA A 177 8.95 -11.55 -11.04
C ALA A 177 8.33 -11.72 -9.64
N ASN A 178 8.97 -11.16 -8.61
CA ASN A 178 8.52 -11.26 -7.21
C ASN A 178 7.85 -9.99 -6.68
N LEU A 179 7.57 -9.02 -7.57
CA LEU A 179 6.95 -7.74 -7.23
C LEU A 179 5.58 -7.64 -7.90
N THR A 180 4.53 -7.54 -7.09
CA THR A 180 3.17 -7.38 -7.61
C THR A 180 2.82 -5.91 -7.76
N ILE A 181 2.32 -5.50 -8.93
CA ILE A 181 1.69 -4.20 -9.13
C ILE A 181 0.23 -4.30 -8.72
N LEU A 182 -0.17 -3.48 -7.75
CA LEU A 182 -1.50 -3.41 -7.17
C LEU A 182 -2.18 -2.12 -7.63
N PRO A 183 -3.06 -2.15 -8.64
CA PRO A 183 -3.77 -0.95 -9.07
C PRO A 183 -4.75 -0.46 -7.99
N GLY A 184 -4.73 0.83 -7.70
CA GLY A 184 -5.58 1.49 -6.72
C GLY A 184 -5.89 2.96 -7.05
N GLY A 185 -6.72 3.59 -6.22
CA GLY A 185 -7.17 4.97 -6.45
C GLY A 185 -8.24 5.06 -7.54
N GLY A 186 -9.50 4.82 -7.19
CA GLY A 186 -10.61 4.83 -8.15
C GLY A 186 -11.00 3.45 -8.71
N VAL A 187 -10.40 2.37 -8.21
CA VAL A 187 -10.93 1.00 -8.41
C VAL A 187 -12.12 0.78 -7.48
N THR A 188 -13.20 0.25 -8.04
CA THR A 188 -14.48 -0.02 -7.38
C THR A 188 -15.00 -1.37 -7.83
N LYS A 189 -16.02 -1.89 -7.16
CA LYS A 189 -16.74 -3.10 -7.58
C LYS A 189 -17.17 -3.08 -9.05
N MET A 190 -17.52 -1.90 -9.58
CA MET A 190 -18.04 -1.75 -10.95
C MET A 190 -16.97 -1.90 -12.03
N ASN A 191 -15.74 -1.45 -11.77
CA ASN A 191 -14.66 -1.44 -12.78
C ASN A 191 -13.53 -2.44 -12.47
N ALA A 192 -13.50 -3.05 -11.29
CA ALA A 192 -12.42 -3.93 -10.86
C ALA A 192 -12.13 -5.07 -11.85
N GLU A 193 -13.14 -5.83 -12.28
CA GLU A 193 -12.94 -6.95 -13.22
C GLU A 193 -12.42 -6.47 -14.57
N ALA A 194 -12.92 -5.34 -15.08
CA ALA A 194 -12.45 -4.78 -16.34
C ALA A 194 -10.98 -4.36 -16.24
N ILE A 195 -10.61 -3.63 -15.18
CA ILE A 195 -9.22 -3.19 -14.93
C ILE A 195 -8.30 -4.40 -14.77
N ALA A 196 -8.68 -5.39 -13.97
CA ALA A 196 -7.89 -6.58 -13.74
C ALA A 196 -7.66 -7.39 -15.03
N ASN A 197 -8.69 -7.53 -15.86
CA ASN A 197 -8.59 -8.23 -17.13
C ASN A 197 -7.72 -7.49 -18.15
N ILE A 198 -7.82 -6.15 -18.23
CA ILE A 198 -6.98 -5.33 -19.11
C ILE A 198 -5.52 -5.46 -18.70
N LEU A 199 -5.23 -5.25 -17.41
CA LEU A 199 -3.87 -5.23 -16.89
C LEU A 199 -3.25 -6.63 -16.75
N GLY A 200 -4.06 -7.68 -16.73
CA GLY A 200 -3.61 -9.04 -16.44
C GLY A 200 -3.24 -9.27 -14.97
N VAL A 201 -3.73 -8.43 -14.06
CA VAL A 201 -3.47 -8.54 -12.61
C VAL A 201 -4.55 -9.36 -11.90
N ASN A 202 -4.23 -9.88 -10.72
CA ASN A 202 -5.15 -10.67 -9.90
C ASN A 202 -5.43 -10.07 -8.52
N GLU A 203 -4.80 -8.93 -8.20
CA GLU A 203 -5.06 -8.16 -6.98
C GLU A 203 -5.48 -6.74 -7.37
N VAL A 204 -6.44 -6.18 -6.63
CA VAL A 204 -6.93 -4.80 -6.81
C VAL A 204 -7.22 -4.16 -5.46
N HIS A 205 -7.08 -2.84 -5.39
CA HIS A 205 -7.23 -2.08 -4.15
C HIS A 205 -8.28 -0.96 -4.30
N GLY A 206 -9.18 -0.81 -3.32
CA GLY A 206 -10.06 0.35 -3.28
C GLY A 206 -10.96 0.48 -2.06
N THR A 207 -11.47 1.69 -1.82
CA THR A 207 -12.40 2.01 -0.72
C THR A 207 -13.85 1.54 -0.97
N GLN A 208 -14.16 1.17 -2.23
CA GLN A 208 -15.49 0.67 -2.67
C GLN A 208 -15.35 -0.62 -3.50
N ILE A 209 -14.46 -1.51 -3.07
CA ILE A 209 -14.04 -2.67 -3.88
C ILE A 209 -15.01 -3.86 -3.86
N VAL A 210 -15.96 -3.90 -2.91
CA VAL A 210 -16.96 -4.97 -2.73
C VAL A 210 -18.38 -4.47 -2.47
#